data_AF-A0A5D4H7V5-F1
#
_entry.id   AF-A0A5D4H7V5-F1
#
_cell.length_a   1.000
_cell.length_b   1.000
_cell.length_c   1.000
_cell.angle_alpha   90.00
_cell.angle_beta   90.00
_cell.angle_gamma   90.00
#
_symmetry.space_group_name_H-M   'P 1'
#
loop_
_entity.id
_entity.type
_entity.pdbx_description
1 polymer ?
#
loop_
_entity_poly.entity_id
_entity_poly.type
_entity_poly.pdbx_seq_one_letter_code
_entity_poly.pdbx_strand_id
1 'polypeptide(L)'
;MNMDPFLNSLRNRRAQIQARIEHEQARPAPDSLRLYGLKKLKLRFREQIEYLERLNREGQATVIPVIRRRSFTPTMARPRA
;
A
#
# COMPACT_ATOMS: atom_id res chain seq x y z
N MET A 1 14.45 -14.91 6.41
CA MET A 1 14.14 -13.79 5.49
C MET A 1 13.17 -14.29 4.44
N ASN A 2 11.90 -13.88 4.47
CA ASN A 2 10.95 -14.29 3.42
C ASN A 2 11.31 -13.60 2.11
N MET A 3 11.68 -14.40 1.12
CA MET A 3 12.14 -14.02 -0.23
C MET A 3 10.99 -13.57 -1.14
N ASP A 4 10.11 -12.69 -0.64
CA ASP A 4 9.06 -12.09 -1.47
C ASP A 4 9.13 -10.56 -1.35
N PRO A 5 9.83 -9.89 -2.30
CA PRO A 5 9.95 -8.43 -2.34
C PRO A 5 8.59 -7.72 -2.35
N PHE A 6 7.56 -8.33 -2.96
CA PHE A 6 6.23 -7.75 -3.02
C PHE A 6 5.55 -7.80 -1.66
N LEU A 7 5.60 -8.94 -0.96
CA LEU A 7 5.05 -9.07 0.39
C LEU A 7 5.71 -8.09 1.38
N ASN A 8 7.04 -7.92 1.27
CA ASN A 8 7.77 -6.93 2.08
C ASN A 8 7.32 -5.49 1.76
N SER A 9 7.06 -5.18 0.49
CA SER A 9 6.53 -3.86 0.10
C SER A 9 5.14 -3.59 0.69
N LEU A 10 4.26 -4.60 0.72
CA LEU A 10 2.93 -4.50 1.33
C LEU A 10 3.02 -4.27 2.84
N ARG A 11 3.90 -5.01 3.53
CA ARG A 11 4.16 -4.84 4.97
C ARG A 11 4.68 -3.43 5.29
N ASN A 12 5.64 -2.94 4.51
CA ASN A 12 6.16 -1.57 4.65
C ASN A 12 5.07 -0.53 4.41
N ARG A 13 4.25 -0.70 3.38
CA ARG A 13 3.15 0.24 3.10
C ARG A 13 2.11 0.23 4.22
N ARG A 14 1.77 -0.93 4.77
CA ARG A 14 0.87 -1.05 5.94
C ARG A 14 1.45 -0.33 7.16
N ALA A 15 2.75 -0.46 7.43
CA ALA A 15 3.42 0.25 8.52
C ALA A 15 3.37 1.78 8.35
N GLN A 16 3.58 2.27 7.12
CA GLN A 16 3.44 3.70 6.81
C GLN A 16 2.00 4.20 7.05
N ILE A 17 0.98 3.42 6.70
CA ILE A 17 -0.42 3.78 6.99
C ILE A 17 -0.66 3.80 8.50
N GLN A 18 -0.09 2.86 9.25
CA GLN A 18 -0.20 2.85 10.71
C GLN A 18 0.39 4.13 11.33
N ALA A 19 1.60 4.53 10.94
CA ALA A 19 2.21 5.77 11.40
C ALA A 19 1.36 7.02 11.06
N ARG A 20 0.71 7.03 9.88
CA ARG A 20 -0.22 8.11 9.49
C ARG A 20 -1.48 8.13 10.35
N ILE A 21 -2.00 6.97 10.75
CA ILE A 21 -3.14 6.87 11.68
C ILE A 21 -2.74 7.46 13.03
N GLU A 22 -1.61 7.04 13.58
CA GLU A 22 -1.10 7.52 14.87
C GLU A 22 -0.89 9.04 14.86
N HIS A 23 -0.26 9.55 13.80
CA HIS A 23 -0.06 10.99 13.61
C HIS A 23 -1.40 11.75 13.55
N GLU A 24 -2.40 11.23 12.82
CA GLU A 24 -3.71 11.87 12.71
C GLU A 24 -4.49 11.82 14.04
N GLN A 25 -4.39 10.72 14.78
CA GLN A 25 -5.02 10.58 16.10
C GLN A 25 -4.39 11.49 17.16
N ALA A 26 -3.09 11.79 17.05
CA ALA A 26 -2.39 12.67 17.96
C ALA A 26 -2.70 14.17 17.72
N ARG A 27 -3.43 14.52 16.66
CA ARG A 27 -3.81 15.92 16.38
C ARG A 27 -4.79 16.43 17.44
N PRO A 28 -4.72 17.71 17.84
CA PRO A 28 -5.68 18.32 18.78
C PRO A 28 -7.15 18.21 18.32
N ALA A 29 -7.38 18.18 17.00
CA ALA A 29 -8.68 17.92 16.39
C ALA A 29 -8.51 16.91 15.24
N PRO A 30 -8.66 15.59 15.52
CA PRO A 30 -8.50 14.54 14.52
C PRO A 30 -9.61 14.58 13.46
N ASP A 31 -9.25 14.38 12.19
CA ASP A 31 -10.22 14.22 11.12
C ASP A 31 -10.74 12.77 11.07
N SER A 32 -11.99 12.58 11.48
CA SER A 32 -12.65 11.27 11.55
C SER A 32 -12.82 10.61 10.19
N LEU A 33 -13.08 11.37 9.12
CA LEU A 33 -13.23 10.86 7.76
C LEU A 33 -11.87 10.38 7.23
N ARG A 34 -10.81 11.16 7.48
CA ARG A 34 -9.45 10.78 7.14
C ARG A 34 -9.00 9.53 7.89
N LEU A 35 -9.28 9.45 9.20
CA LEU A 35 -9.00 8.26 10.01
C LEU A 35 -9.74 7.03 9.48
N TYR A 36 -11.01 7.16 9.12
CA TYR A 36 -11.79 6.08 8.53
C TYR A 36 -11.14 5.58 7.22
N GLY A 37 -10.77 6.49 6.32
CA GLY A 37 -10.08 6.16 5.07
C GLY A 37 -8.75 5.42 5.30
N LEU A 38 -7.94 5.90 6.25
CA LEU A 38 -6.66 5.27 6.60
C LEU A 38 -6.84 3.87 7.21
N LYS A 39 -7.81 3.71 8.12
CA LYS A 39 -8.13 2.40 8.73
C LYS A 39 -8.62 1.40 7.69
N LYS A 40 -9.48 1.84 6.77
CA LYS A 40 -9.96 1.02 5.64
C LYS A 40 -8.80 0.58 4.75
N LEU A 41 -7.85 1.47 4.46
CA LEU A 41 -6.68 1.14 3.68
C LEU A 41 -5.75 0.16 4.41
N LYS A 42 -5.54 0.32 5.73
CA LYS A 42 -4.80 -0.64 6.55
C LYS A 42 -5.44 -2.04 6.51
N LEU A 43 -6.76 -2.12 6.57
CA LEU A 43 -7.51 -3.37 6.46
C LEU A 43 -7.27 -4.06 5.11
N ARG A 44 -7.35 -3.32 4.00
CA ARG A 44 -7.08 -3.85 2.66
C ARG A 44 -5.66 -4.41 2.52
N PHE A 45 -4.66 -3.72 3.07
CA PHE A 45 -3.29 -4.26 3.07
C PHE A 45 -3.16 -5.53 3.90
N ARG A 46 -3.86 -5.64 5.04
CA ARG A 46 -3.89 -6.86 5.85
C ARG A 46 -4.47 -8.03 5.03
N GLU A 47 -5.64 -7.83 4.42
CA GLU A 47 -6.31 -8.85 3.59
C GLU A 47 -5.42 -9.32 2.43
N GLN A 48 -4.74 -8.39 1.76
CA GLN A 48 -3.80 -8.73 0.68
C GLN A 48 -2.60 -9.53 1.18
N ILE A 49 -2.00 -9.15 2.31
CA ILE A 49 -0.88 -9.90 2.90
C ILE A 49 -1.34 -11.31 3.27
N GLU A 50 -2.47 -11.46 3.96
CA GLU A 50 -3.02 -12.75 4.36
C GLU A 50 -3.31 -13.65 3.14
N TYR A 51 -3.89 -13.07 2.08
CA TYR A 51 -4.14 -13.79 0.83
C TYR A 51 -2.86 -14.34 0.21
N LEU A 52 -1.81 -13.51 0.12
CA LEU A 52 -0.54 -13.94 -0.47
C LEU A 52 0.22 -14.92 0.41
N GLU A 53 0.16 -14.77 1.73
CA GLU A 53 0.75 -15.71 2.67
C GLU A 53 0.08 -17.09 2.58
N ARG A 54 -1.24 -17.15 2.33
CA ARG A 54 -1.95 -18.40 2.06
C ARG A 54 -1.50 -19.04 0.75
N LEU A 55 -1.48 -18.29 -0.36
CA LEU A 55 -1.01 -18.79 -1.65
C LEU A 55 0.43 -19.32 -1.59
N ASN A 56 1.33 -18.58 -0.94
CA ASN A 56 2.72 -18.98 -0.76
C ASN A 56 2.84 -20.25 0.10
N ARG A 57 1.97 -20.44 1.10
CA ARG A 57 1.93 -21.65 1.93
C ARG A 57 1.44 -22.87 1.15
N GLU A 58 0.49 -22.67 0.24
CA GLU A 58 -0.08 -23.72 -0.62
C GLU A 58 0.84 -24.10 -1.78
N GLY A 59 2.05 -23.51 -1.87
CA GLY A 59 3.02 -23.77 -2.95
C GLY A 59 2.61 -23.17 -4.29
N GLN A 60 1.52 -22.41 -4.34
CA GLN A 60 1.06 -21.69 -5.51
C GLN A 60 1.80 -20.35 -5.60
N ALA A 61 3.03 -20.39 -6.11
CA ALA A 61 3.81 -19.19 -6.43
C ALA A 61 3.14 -18.43 -7.58
N THR A 62 2.07 -17.72 -7.27
CA THR A 62 1.28 -16.96 -8.24
C THR A 62 2.04 -15.69 -8.58
N VAL A 63 2.44 -15.53 -9.85
CA VAL A 63 3.07 -14.30 -10.32
C VAL A 63 2.02 -13.19 -10.34
N ILE A 64 2.00 -12.36 -9.30
CA ILE A 64 1.06 -11.23 -9.21
C ILE A 64 1.56 -10.14 -10.17
N PRO A 65 0.79 -9.77 -11.21
CA PRO A 65 1.20 -8.69 -12.10
C PRO A 65 1.14 -7.36 -11.34
N VAL A 66 2.31 -6.76 -11.10
CA VAL A 66 2.40 -5.40 -10.54
C VAL A 66 2.05 -4.40 -11.64
N ILE A 67 0.77 -4.04 -11.74
CA ILE A 67 0.31 -3.00 -12.66
C ILE A 67 0.77 -1.64 -12.10
N ARG A 68 1.94 -1.18 -12.56
CA ARG A 68 2.36 0.21 -12.33
C ARG A 68 1.44 1.12 -13.14
N ARG A 69 0.51 1.80 -12.47
CA ARG A 69 -0.24 2.90 -13.09
C ARG A 69 0.78 3.90 -13.62
N ARG A 70 0.86 4.02 -14.94
CA ARG A 70 1.74 4.98 -15.63
C ARG A 70 1.39 6.36 -15.08
N SER A 71 2.35 7.02 -14.44
CA SER A 71 2.19 8.43 -14.08
C SER A 71 1.93 9.18 -15.38
N PHE A 72 0.76 9.80 -15.50
CA PHE A 72 0.44 10.65 -16.63
C PHE A 72 1.41 11.84 -16.63
N THR A 73 2.43 11.80 -17.48
CA THR A 73 3.28 12.95 -17.79
C THR A 73 2.60 13.73 -18.92
N PRO A 74 2.00 14.90 -18.64
CA PRO A 74 1.39 15.69 -19.70
C PRO A 74 2.46 16.13 -20.71
N THR A 75 2.18 15.93 -21.99
CA THR A 75 3.07 16.20 -23.12
C THR A 75 3.47 17.68 -23.27
N MET A 76 2.84 18.59 -22.51
CA MET A 76 3.13 20.03 -22.51
C MET A 76 4.45 20.42 -21.82
N ALA A 77 5.11 19.51 -21.10
CA ALA A 77 6.39 19.79 -20.41
C ALA A 77 7.64 19.55 -21.28
N ARG A 78 7.52 19.59 -22.62
CA ARG A 78 8.69 19.55 -23.51
C ARG A 78 9.11 20.98 -23.86
N PRO A 79 10.28 21.47 -23.44
CA PRO A 79 10.81 22.73 -23.95
C PRO A 79 11.01 22.57 -25.47
N ARG A 80 10.42 23.48 -26.26
CA ARG A 80 10.74 23.60 -27.68
C ARG A 80 12.20 24.03 -27.78
N ALA A 81 13.02 23.19 -28.42
CA ALA A 81 14.34 23.56 -28.90
C ALA A 81 14.22 24.55 -30.06
#